data_AF-A0AAU6UJB1-F1
#
_entry.id   AF-A0AAU6UJB1-F1
#
_cell.length_a   1.000
_cell.length_b   1.000
_cell.length_c   1.000
_cell.angle_alpha   90.00
_cell.angle_beta   90.00
_cell.angle_gamma   90.00
#
_symmetry.space_group_name_H-M   'P 1'
#
loop_
_entity.id
_entity.type
_entity.pdbx_description
1 polymer ?
#
loop_
_entity_poly.entity_id
_entity_poly.type
_entity_poly.pdbx_seq_one_letter_code
_entity_poly.pdbx_strand_id
1 'polypeptide(L)'
;MIPNLAKLLKTTAQYVVSMGLIFLCLWAGVSLQQWLGITIPGSIFGLLILFALLASGLVPVDWVRPSAHLFIRYMILLFVPISVGLMVHFDRLSANLWPILASAIGGTALVLVSLGYVLDRFLKRGKK
;
A
#
# COMPACT_ATOMS: atom_id res chain seq x y z
N MET A 1 -24.25 -32.00 9.94
CA MET A 1 -23.73 -30.89 10.78
C MET A 1 -22.20 -30.68 10.70
N ILE A 2 -21.43 -31.63 10.15
CA ILE A 2 -19.95 -31.54 10.00
C ILE A 2 -19.41 -30.74 8.77
N PRO A 3 -20.13 -30.51 7.65
CA PRO A 3 -19.52 -29.96 6.43
C PRO A 3 -19.11 -28.47 6.54
N ASN A 4 -19.61 -27.73 7.54
CA ASN A 4 -19.22 -26.34 7.76
C ASN A 4 -17.83 -26.17 8.38
N LEU A 5 -17.35 -27.16 9.16
CA LEU A 5 -16.06 -27.02 9.87
C LEU A 5 -14.87 -27.08 8.91
N ALA A 6 -14.88 -28.02 7.97
CA ALA A 6 -13.83 -28.14 6.94
C ALA A 6 -13.80 -26.93 6.00
N LYS A 7 -14.98 -26.36 5.70
CA LYS A 7 -15.10 -25.15 4.88
C LYS A 7 -14.52 -23.93 5.60
N LEU A 8 -14.83 -23.78 6.89
CA LEU A 8 -14.26 -22.73 7.74
C LEU A 8 -12.74 -22.84 7.86
N LEU A 9 -12.20 -24.05 8.10
CA LEU A 9 -10.75 -24.28 8.19
C LEU A 9 -10.02 -23.88 6.89
N LYS A 10 -10.59 -24.22 5.74
CA LYS A 10 -10.01 -23.85 4.44
C LYS A 10 -10.04 -22.34 4.22
N THR A 11 -11.13 -21.67 4.60
CA THR A 11 -11.24 -20.21 4.52
C THR A 11 -10.26 -19.52 5.46
N THR A 12 -10.15 -19.95 6.72
CA THR A 12 -9.18 -19.37 7.67
C THR A 12 -7.74 -19.57 7.21
N ALA A 13 -7.42 -20.74 6.64
CA ALA A 13 -6.11 -21.00 6.07
C ALA A 13 -5.79 -20.03 4.91
N GLN A 14 -6.77 -19.75 4.05
CA GLN A 14 -6.61 -18.77 2.97
C GLN A 14 -6.33 -17.35 3.50
N TYR A 15 -6.99 -16.91 4.58
CA TYR A 15 -6.67 -15.62 5.21
C TYR A 15 -5.24 -15.56 5.75
N VAL A 16 -4.78 -16.63 6.40
CA VAL A 16 -3.41 -16.69 6.95
C VAL A 16 -2.37 -16.64 5.81
N VAL A 17 -2.58 -17.40 4.73
CA VAL A 17 -1.69 -17.38 3.56
C VAL A 17 -1.68 -16.01 2.89
N SER A 18 -2.87 -15.41 2.71
CA SER A 18 -3.05 -14.07 2.16
C SER A 18 -2.29 -13.01 2.96
N MET A 19 -2.43 -13.07 4.29
CA MET A 19 -1.75 -12.19 5.23
C MET A 19 -0.24 -12.39 5.14
N GLY A 20 0.22 -13.64 5.23
CA GLY A 20 1.63 -13.99 5.15
C GLY A 20 2.28 -13.51 3.87
N LEU A 21 1.60 -13.61 2.74
CA LEU A 21 2.13 -13.14 1.46
C LEU A 21 2.32 -11.61 1.45
N ILE A 22 1.32 -10.84 1.89
CA ILE A 22 1.41 -9.36 1.94
C ILE A 22 2.57 -8.94 2.86
N PHE A 23 2.68 -9.55 4.04
CA PHE A 23 3.77 -9.27 4.98
C PHE A 23 5.14 -9.69 4.44
N LEU A 24 5.24 -10.81 3.75
CA LEU A 24 6.49 -11.28 3.14
C LEU A 24 6.96 -10.31 2.06
N CYS A 25 6.05 -9.85 1.18
CA CYS A 25 6.37 -8.82 0.19
C CYS A 25 6.81 -7.50 0.85
N LEU A 26 6.13 -7.07 1.91
CA LEU A 26 6.52 -5.89 2.68
C LEU A 26 7.93 -6.04 3.27
N TRP A 27 8.21 -7.17 3.91
CA TRP A 27 9.50 -7.47 4.50
C TRP A 27 10.61 -7.52 3.44
N ALA A 28 10.35 -8.14 2.29
CA ALA A 28 11.27 -8.15 1.15
C ALA A 28 11.54 -6.73 0.64
N GLY A 29 10.51 -5.88 0.54
CA GLY A 29 10.65 -4.48 0.13
C GLY A 29 11.45 -3.64 1.10
N VAL A 30 11.28 -3.83 2.41
CA VAL A 30 12.08 -3.17 3.45
C VAL A 30 13.53 -3.63 3.41
N SER A 31 13.78 -4.93 3.28
CA SER A 31 15.11 -5.48 3.12
C SER A 31 15.81 -4.90 1.87
N LEU A 32 15.10 -4.84 0.74
CA LEU A 32 15.63 -4.26 -0.49
C LEU A 32 15.98 -2.77 -0.33
N GLN A 33 15.12 -2.02 0.37
CA GLN A 33 15.33 -0.60 0.65
C GLN A 33 16.57 -0.37 1.53
N GLN A 34 16.78 -1.21 2.54
CA GLN A 34 17.97 -1.15 3.40
C GLN A 34 19.27 -1.40 2.62
N TRP A 35 19.23 -2.32 1.65
CA TRP A 35 20.39 -2.62 0.80
C TRP A 35 20.69 -1.51 -0.21
N LEU A 36 19.64 -0.89 -0.76
CA LEU A 36 19.77 0.18 -1.75
C LEU A 36 20.11 1.56 -1.14
N GLY A 37 19.87 1.77 0.16
CA GLY A 37 20.21 3.02 0.85
C GLY A 37 19.43 4.26 0.36
N ILE A 38 18.28 4.05 -0.28
CA ILE A 38 17.47 5.11 -0.90
C ILE A 38 16.38 5.64 0.04
N THR A 39 16.01 6.91 -0.13
CA THR A 39 14.99 7.63 0.65
C THR A 39 13.54 7.19 0.38
N ILE A 40 13.33 6.26 -0.56
CA ILE A 40 12.01 5.74 -0.90
C ILE A 40 11.59 4.76 0.21
N PRO A 41 10.38 4.84 0.77
CA PRO A 41 9.91 3.88 1.78
C PRO A 41 9.90 2.44 1.26
N GLY A 42 10.37 1.49 2.08
CA GLY A 42 10.37 0.06 1.75
C GLY A 42 9.00 -0.52 1.40
N SER A 43 7.91 0.09 1.90
CA SER A 43 6.53 -0.31 1.56
C SER A 43 6.20 -0.14 0.08
N ILE A 44 6.80 0.83 -0.61
CA ILE A 44 6.62 1.03 -2.06
C ILE A 44 7.25 -0.13 -2.82
N PHE A 45 8.45 -0.57 -2.42
CA PHE A 45 9.07 -1.76 -3.01
C PHE A 45 8.27 -3.03 -2.74
N GLY A 46 7.73 -3.19 -1.53
CA GLY A 46 6.86 -4.31 -1.21
C GLY A 46 5.61 -4.37 -2.08
N LEU A 47 5.00 -3.21 -2.37
CA LEU A 47 3.88 -3.10 -3.30
C LEU A 47 4.28 -3.49 -4.72
N LEU A 48 5.43 -3.01 -5.22
CA LEU A 48 5.92 -3.34 -6.56
C LEU A 48 6.26 -4.82 -6.71
N ILE A 49 6.85 -5.44 -5.69
CA ILE A 49 7.13 -6.89 -5.66
C ILE A 49 5.83 -7.68 -5.71
N LEU A 50 4.85 -7.34 -4.87
CA LEU A 50 3.55 -7.98 -4.86
C LEU A 50 2.86 -7.81 -6.23
N PHE A 51 2.88 -6.61 -6.79
CA PHE A 51 2.32 -6.32 -8.11
C PHE A 51 2.98 -7.16 -9.20
N ALA A 52 4.30 -7.28 -9.21
CA ALA A 52 5.03 -8.12 -10.17
C ALA A 52 4.67 -9.61 -10.02
N LEU A 53 4.50 -10.10 -8.80
CA LEU A 53 4.06 -11.48 -8.52
C LEU A 53 2.65 -11.76 -9.06
N LEU A 54 1.74 -10.79 -8.93
CA LEU A 54 0.39 -10.89 -9.49
C LEU A 54 0.42 -10.78 -11.03
N ALA A 55 1.17 -9.83 -11.58
CA ALA A 55 1.25 -9.58 -13.01
C ALA A 55 1.92 -10.73 -13.78
N SER A 56 2.88 -11.41 -13.17
CA SER A 56 3.54 -12.61 -13.72
C SER A 56 2.68 -13.88 -13.65
N GLY A 57 1.55 -13.86 -12.93
CA GLY A 57 0.68 -15.01 -12.73
C GLY A 57 1.22 -16.06 -11.75
N LEU A 58 2.38 -15.81 -11.11
CA LEU A 58 2.95 -16.67 -10.06
C LEU A 58 2.01 -16.78 -8.85
N VAL A 59 1.32 -15.69 -8.52
CA VAL A 59 0.33 -15.67 -7.44
C VAL A 59 -1.04 -15.26 -7.98
N PRO A 60 -2.07 -16.12 -7.86
CA PRO A 60 -3.42 -15.76 -8.23
C PRO A 60 -3.99 -14.70 -7.29
N VAL A 61 -4.72 -13.74 -7.84
CA VAL A 61 -5.32 -12.61 -7.11
C VAL A 61 -6.21 -13.09 -5.95
N ASP A 62 -6.88 -14.22 -6.11
CA ASP A 62 -7.75 -14.81 -5.09
C ASP A 62 -7.04 -15.17 -3.79
N TRP A 63 -5.71 -15.36 -3.81
CA TRP A 63 -4.93 -15.61 -2.60
C TRP A 63 -4.70 -14.33 -1.80
N VAL A 64 -4.62 -13.17 -2.44
CA VAL A 64 -4.30 -11.89 -1.77
C VAL A 64 -5.56 -11.11 -1.40
N ARG A 65 -6.63 -11.32 -2.17
CA ARG A 65 -7.91 -10.62 -2.02
C ARG A 65 -8.52 -10.68 -0.61
N PRO A 66 -8.52 -11.82 0.13
CA PRO A 66 -9.18 -11.91 1.43
C PRO A 66 -8.61 -10.94 2.47
N SER A 67 -7.28 -10.94 2.67
CA SER A 67 -6.63 -10.09 3.67
C SER A 67 -6.50 -8.64 3.19
N ALA A 68 -6.25 -8.42 1.88
CA ALA A 68 -6.25 -7.07 1.32
C ALA A 68 -7.61 -6.36 1.52
N HIS A 69 -8.71 -7.07 1.25
CA HIS A 69 -10.05 -6.52 1.48
C HIS A 69 -10.32 -6.23 2.96
N LEU A 70 -9.83 -7.08 3.87
CA LEU A 70 -9.93 -6.85 5.31
C LEU A 70 -9.23 -5.55 5.73
N PHE A 71 -7.99 -5.35 5.30
CA PHE A 71 -7.23 -4.14 5.61
C PHE A 71 -7.85 -2.88 5.03
N ILE A 72 -8.31 -2.92 3.78
CA ILE A 72 -8.98 -1.78 3.13
C ILE A 72 -10.30 -1.46 3.86
N ARG A 73 -11.08 -2.48 4.21
CA ARG A 73 -12.35 -2.30 4.94
C ARG A 73 -12.15 -1.63 6.30
N TYR A 74 -11.08 -1.97 7.02
CA TYR A 74 -10.77 -1.44 8.35
C TYR A 74 -9.69 -0.35 8.33
N MET A 75 -9.39 0.23 7.15
CA MET A 75 -8.32 1.21 6.98
C MET A 75 -8.50 2.42 7.90
N ILE A 76 -9.74 2.91 8.07
CA ILE A 76 -10.06 4.02 8.98
C ILE A 76 -9.67 3.68 10.42
N LEU A 77 -9.93 2.45 10.89
CA LEU A 77 -9.55 2.02 12.24
C LEU A 77 -8.03 1.99 12.42
N LEU A 78 -7.28 1.59 11.38
CA LEU A 78 -5.82 1.60 11.40
C LEU A 78 -5.23 3.02 11.43
N PHE A 79 -5.96 4.02 10.92
CA PHE A 79 -5.55 5.42 10.99
C PHE A 79 -5.73 6.04 12.37
N VAL A 80 -6.71 5.61 13.17
CA VAL A 80 -6.95 6.15 14.52
C VAL A 80 -5.68 6.13 15.40
N PRO A 81 -4.96 5.01 15.59
CA PRO A 81 -3.76 5.00 16.43
C PRO A 81 -2.64 5.89 15.88
N ILE A 82 -2.50 5.98 14.56
CA ILE A 82 -1.52 6.85 13.90
C ILE A 82 -1.85 8.32 14.19
N SER A 83 -3.12 8.71 14.05
CA SER A 83 -3.60 10.07 14.31
C SER A 83 -3.45 10.47 15.77
N VAL A 84 -3.78 9.57 16.72
CA VAL A 84 -3.59 9.84 18.15
C VAL A 84 -2.10 9.99 18.49
N GLY A 85 -1.23 9.20 17.86
CA GLY A 85 0.22 9.35 18.00
C GLY A 85 0.72 10.73 17.55
N LEU A 86 0.13 11.32 16.51
CA LEU A 86 0.46 12.68 16.07
C LEU A 86 0.08 13.76 17.09
N MET A 87 -0.91 13.51 17.95
CA MET A 87 -1.33 14.50 18.97
C MET A 87 -0.24 14.78 20.00
N VAL A 88 0.71 13.86 20.20
CA VAL A 88 1.90 14.07 21.07
C VAL A 88 2.78 15.22 20.55
N HIS A 89 2.72 15.53 19.25
CA HIS A 89 3.49 16.60 18.62
C HIS A 89 2.60 17.74 18.11
N PHE A 90 1.41 17.92 18.71
CA PHE A 90 0.41 18.88 18.25
C PHE A 90 0.94 20.32 18.20
N ASP A 91 1.76 20.75 19.16
CA ASP A 91 2.34 22.10 19.18
C ASP A 91 3.28 22.37 17.98
N ARG A 92 4.02 21.35 17.53
CA ARG A 92 4.89 21.47 16.35
C ARG A 92 4.06 21.50 15.07
N LEU A 93 2.98 20.74 15.05
CA LEU A 93 2.04 20.68 13.94
C LEU A 93 1.31 22.02 13.77
N SER A 94 0.80 22.60 14.86
CA SER A 94 0.08 23.88 14.88
C SER A 94 0.98 25.05 14.44
N ALA A 95 2.24 25.07 14.89
CA ALA A 95 3.22 26.08 14.50
C ALA A 95 3.59 26.04 13.00
N ASN A 96 3.48 24.88 12.34
CA ASN A 96 3.89 24.68 10.95
C ASN A 96 2.72 24.30 10.02
N LEU A 97 1.48 24.60 10.40
CA LEU A 97 0.29 24.25 9.60
C LEU A 97 0.37 24.76 8.17
N TRP A 98 0.84 26.00 8.00
CA TRP A 98 0.91 26.63 6.68
C TRP A 98 1.91 25.95 5.73
N PRO A 99 3.18 25.72 6.11
CA PRO A 99 4.09 24.89 5.35
C PRO A 99 3.56 23.49 5.03
N ILE A 100 2.92 22.82 6.00
CA ILE A 100 2.41 21.45 5.83
C ILE A 100 1.31 21.43 4.76
N LEU A 101 0.30 22.30 4.88
CA LEU A 101 -0.79 22.40 3.92
C LEU A 101 -0.28 22.77 2.52
N ALA A 102 0.64 23.74 2.43
CA ALA A 102 1.25 24.13 1.17
C ALA A 102 1.99 22.97 0.50
N SER A 103 2.78 22.20 1.27
CA SER A 103 3.50 21.03 0.76
C SER A 103 2.57 19.89 0.35
N ALA A 104 1.51 19.64 1.12
CA ALA A 104 0.59 18.54 0.86
C ALA A 104 -0.23 18.80 -0.41
N ILE A 105 -0.84 19.99 -0.51
CA ILE A 105 -1.65 20.38 -1.66
C ILE A 105 -0.75 20.58 -2.88
N GLY A 106 0.33 21.35 -2.73
CA GLY A 106 1.27 21.64 -3.81
C GLY A 106 1.95 20.38 -4.34
N GLY A 107 2.43 19.51 -3.46
CA GLY A 107 3.07 18.24 -3.83
C GLY A 107 2.10 17.30 -4.53
N THR A 108 0.87 17.15 -4.00
CA THR A 108 -0.16 16.31 -4.63
C THR A 108 -0.54 16.85 -6.01
N ALA A 109 -0.78 18.16 -6.13
CA ALA A 109 -1.11 18.78 -7.41
C ALA A 109 0.02 18.59 -8.43
N LEU A 110 1.28 18.80 -8.02
CA LEU A 110 2.43 18.65 -8.89
C LEU A 110 2.60 17.21 -9.38
N VAL A 111 2.45 16.22 -8.50
CA VAL A 111 2.49 14.80 -8.87
C VAL A 111 1.35 14.45 -9.83
N LEU A 112 0.12 14.90 -9.57
CA LEU A 112 -1.03 14.59 -10.43
C LEU A 112 -0.88 15.22 -11.83
N VAL A 113 -0.47 16.49 -11.91
CA VAL A 113 -0.28 17.20 -13.19
C VAL A 113 0.87 16.59 -13.98
N SER A 114 2.01 16.34 -13.33
CA SER A 114 3.17 15.74 -14.00
C SER A 114 2.87 14.33 -14.51
N LEU A 115 2.25 13.48 -13.68
CA LEU A 115 1.86 12.12 -14.07
C LEU A 115 0.86 12.15 -15.23
N GLY A 116 -0.16 13.02 -15.15
CA GLY A 116 -1.15 13.21 -16.21
C GLY A 116 -0.52 13.65 -17.54
N TYR A 117 0.39 14.62 -17.50
CA TYR A 117 1.10 15.10 -18.69
C TYR A 117 1.98 14.03 -19.32
N VAL A 118 2.73 13.27 -18.51
CA VAL A 118 3.57 12.17 -18.98
C VAL A 118 2.70 11.10 -19.63
N LEU A 119 1.61 10.68 -18.98
CA LEU A 119 0.73 9.64 -19.49
C LEU A 119 0.05 10.06 -20.81
N ASP A 120 -0.43 11.30 -20.90
CA ASP A 120 -1.01 11.86 -22.13
C ASP A 120 0.00 11.87 -23.29
N ARG A 121 1.27 12.21 -23.01
CA ARG A 121 2.33 12.22 -24.02
C ARG A 121 2.73 10.81 -24.48
N PHE A 122 2.72 9.82 -23.57
CA PHE A 122 2.97 8.42 -23.92
C PHE A 122 1.81 7.81 -24.72
N LEU A 123 0.56 8.06 -24.31
CA LEU A 123 -0.64 7.57 -25.01
C LEU A 123 -0.82 8.20 -26.39
N LYS A 124 -0.51 9.49 -26.56
CA LYS A 124 -0.51 10.16 -27.88
C LYS A 124 0.59 9.64 -28.82
N ARG A 125 1.71 9.13 -28.28
CA ARG A 125 2.78 8.50 -29.06
C ARG A 125 2.45 7.10 -29.55
N GLY A 126 1.62 6.34 -28.83
CA GLY A 126 1.19 4.98 -29.21
C GLY A 126 0.07 4.92 -30.27
N LYS A 127 -0.40 6.07 -30.77
CA LYS A 127 -1.46 6.20 -31.79
C LYS A 127 -0.92 6.51 -33.20
N LYS A 128 0.34 6.14 -33.49
CA LYS A 128 0.92 6.12 -34.83
C LYS A 128 1.24 4.70 -35.24
#